data_AF-D8K9B7-F1
#
_entry.id   AF-D8K9B7-F1
#
_cell.length_a   1.000
_cell.length_b   1.000
_cell.length_c   1.000
_cell.angle_alpha   90.00
_cell.angle_beta   90.00
_cell.angle_gamma   90.00
#
_symmetry.space_group_name_H-M   'P 1'
#
loop_
_entity.id
_entity.type
_entity.pdbx_description
1 polymer ?
#
loop_
_entity_poly.entity_id
_entity_poly.type
_entity_poly.pdbx_seq_one_letter_code
_entity_poly.pdbx_strand_id
1 'polypeptide(L)'
;MPQESSFPMTTVELVEHFNHNSKSPRIHLPIIQRDAVWKTVQVCELWDSLLCGMPIPSSILCEVTTAGTNSLSTRDLSGRYDEKTEFIKAEFKVKNGDYMLLDGQQRCNAIRLGYAGSKTERLWLDLGWEKNEQRRFGFFLCSLARPWGDKPDLSERAAGRTVREARRLRHESNYPLNGQFDFQIPLSHTWPVYAKAPIPILELLKEVLPFPSGDSQTQQIYLESAVQRTVKQTLLPPSIRKKVHAVLEKWRQDQWMELLAGIRQLDQPVISAVITQIDNGDLLRAFRRLNQNGTDLKPAELFFSGLKNCLPESASQVHQLHTGKRQVFSELDTLRALTVLSSEKLVEQTELNFDLLKALGLDSNSKNQEKFKKFQNRIFSYFGGHAERLINRLLALIQRGDTEGLPIVMLPRLRSRTWLPVLSWLDVLDQAGHDADAENHREAVLRFMLTDHFFSEWRKGENELLRAMLQLVKKGGSFPSLREFEELPEAQQN
;
A
#
# COMPACT_ATOMS: atom_id res chain seq x y z
N MET A 1 -1.18 28.52 -22.28
CA MET A 1 -0.44 27.40 -21.66
C MET A 1 0.06 27.90 -20.31
N PRO A 2 -0.14 27.20 -19.19
CA PRO A 2 0.50 27.58 -17.95
C PRO A 2 2.02 27.53 -18.16
N GLN A 3 2.75 28.53 -17.67
CA GLN A 3 4.21 28.50 -17.71
C GLN A 3 4.70 27.33 -16.86
N GLU A 4 5.19 26.27 -17.51
CA GLU A 4 5.84 25.15 -16.83
C GLU A 4 7.16 25.64 -16.25
N SER A 5 7.18 25.90 -14.94
CA SER A 5 8.40 26.10 -14.20
C SER A 5 8.86 24.75 -13.65
N SER A 6 9.99 24.25 -14.15
CA SER A 6 10.67 23.07 -13.62
C SER A 6 11.61 23.49 -12.51
N PHE A 7 11.45 22.91 -11.32
CA PHE A 7 12.34 23.15 -10.19
C PHE A 7 13.22 21.93 -9.93
N PRO A 8 14.55 22.05 -10.06
CA PRO A 8 15.47 21.01 -9.61
C PRO A 8 15.45 20.94 -8.07
N MET A 9 15.42 19.72 -7.52
CA MET A 9 15.45 19.50 -6.08
C MET A 9 16.30 18.27 -5.73
N THR A 10 16.94 18.28 -4.56
CA THR A 10 17.65 17.11 -4.03
C THR A 10 16.66 16.10 -3.44
N THR A 11 17.12 14.87 -3.19
CA THR A 11 16.32 13.85 -2.49
C THR A 11 16.02 14.24 -1.04
N VAL A 12 16.97 14.91 -0.37
CA VAL A 12 16.79 15.42 0.99
C VAL A 12 15.70 16.47 1.02
N GLU A 13 15.77 17.45 0.12
CA GLU A 13 14.76 18.52 0.04
C GLU A 13 13.37 17.96 -0.24
N LEU A 14 13.25 16.97 -1.12
CA LEU A 14 11.99 16.28 -1.38
C LEU A 14 11.39 15.70 -0.09
N VAL A 15 12.18 15.02 0.71
CA VAL A 15 11.71 14.42 1.97
C VAL A 15 11.37 15.50 3.01
N GLU A 16 12.12 16.60 3.06
CA GLU A 16 11.80 17.74 3.93
C GLU A 16 10.45 18.38 3.57
N HIS A 17 10.13 18.49 2.27
CA HIS A 17 8.83 18.99 1.81
C HIS A 17 7.66 18.06 2.16
N PHE A 18 7.90 16.75 2.26
CA PHE A 18 6.91 15.79 2.78
C PHE A 18 6.78 15.81 4.31
N ASN A 19 7.81 16.26 5.02
CA ASN A 19 7.77 16.39 6.46
C ASN A 19 7.10 17.71 6.86
N HIS A 20 5.84 17.63 7.30
CA HIS A 20 4.98 18.79 7.57
C HIS A 20 5.50 19.79 8.62
N ASN A 21 6.54 19.44 9.39
CA ASN A 21 7.18 20.33 10.37
C ASN A 21 8.51 20.94 9.89
N SER A 22 9.01 20.55 8.72
CA SER A 22 10.39 20.85 8.32
C SER A 22 10.49 21.99 7.31
N LYS A 23 9.68 22.00 6.24
CA LYS A 23 9.83 22.96 5.13
C LYS A 23 8.50 23.37 4.53
N SER A 24 8.39 24.64 4.13
CA SER A 24 7.28 25.19 3.32
C SER A 24 7.84 25.67 1.98
N PRO A 25 7.08 25.58 0.87
CA PRO A 25 5.73 24.99 0.75
C PRO A 25 5.73 23.47 0.96
N ARG A 26 4.64 22.87 1.44
CA ARG A 26 4.60 21.42 1.71
C ARG A 26 4.11 20.66 0.49
N ILE A 27 4.63 19.45 0.27
CA ILE A 27 4.10 18.53 -0.73
C ILE A 27 3.21 17.51 -0.03
N HIS A 28 1.96 17.39 -0.49
CA HIS A 28 0.98 16.46 0.05
C HIS A 28 0.66 15.38 -0.97
N LEU A 29 0.31 14.19 -0.49
CA LEU A 29 -0.28 13.18 -1.34
C LEU A 29 -1.81 13.35 -1.36
N PRO A 30 -2.44 13.52 -2.52
CA PRO A 30 -3.88 13.55 -2.60
C PRO A 30 -4.46 12.16 -2.31
N ILE A 31 -5.60 12.07 -1.62
CA ILE A 31 -6.16 10.78 -1.18
C ILE A 31 -6.45 9.83 -2.37
N ILE A 32 -6.75 10.37 -3.56
CA ILE A 32 -6.91 9.66 -4.84
C ILE A 32 -5.79 8.67 -5.14
N GLN A 33 -4.57 8.90 -4.66
CA GLN A 33 -3.45 8.07 -5.05
C GLN A 33 -3.55 6.63 -4.54
N ARG A 34 -2.90 5.67 -5.18
CA ARG A 34 -2.91 4.26 -4.74
C ARG A 34 -1.95 4.05 -3.57
N ASP A 35 -2.04 2.90 -2.90
CA ASP A 35 -1.03 2.51 -1.91
C ASP A 35 0.30 2.17 -2.59
N ALA A 36 1.39 1.99 -1.84
CA ALA A 36 2.69 1.69 -2.45
C ALA A 36 2.65 0.30 -3.14
N VAL A 37 2.86 0.25 -4.46
CA VAL A 37 2.74 -0.98 -5.31
C VAL A 37 4.08 -1.40 -5.92
N TRP A 38 5.14 -0.62 -5.74
CA TRP A 38 6.44 -0.97 -6.32
C TRP A 38 6.99 -2.29 -5.78
N LYS A 39 7.50 -3.11 -6.69
CA LYS A 39 8.23 -4.35 -6.35
C LYS A 39 9.60 -4.00 -5.78
N THR A 40 10.17 -4.91 -4.99
CA THR A 40 11.54 -4.83 -4.45
C THR A 40 12.55 -4.33 -5.48
N VAL A 41 12.55 -4.92 -6.69
CA VAL A 41 13.48 -4.56 -7.77
C VAL A 41 13.44 -3.08 -8.14
N GLN A 42 12.25 -2.49 -8.24
CA GLN A 42 12.07 -1.08 -8.63
C GLN A 42 12.62 -0.14 -7.55
N VAL A 43 12.42 -0.48 -6.28
CA VAL A 43 12.95 0.30 -5.15
C VAL A 43 14.49 0.22 -5.15
N CYS A 44 15.05 -0.98 -5.29
CA CYS A 44 16.49 -1.18 -5.26
C CYS A 44 17.20 -0.53 -6.47
N GLU A 45 16.64 -0.64 -7.67
CA GLU A 45 17.18 -0.01 -8.88
C GLU A 45 17.09 1.52 -8.83
N LEU A 46 16.03 2.08 -8.26
CA LEU A 46 15.94 3.53 -8.04
C LEU A 46 17.07 4.00 -7.13
N TRP A 47 17.32 3.30 -6.03
CA TRP A 47 18.39 3.67 -5.11
C TRP A 47 19.79 3.47 -5.68
N ASP A 48 20.00 2.42 -6.48
CA ASP A 48 21.24 2.27 -7.24
C ASP A 48 21.46 3.44 -8.21
N SER A 49 20.40 3.82 -8.94
CA SER A 49 20.42 4.95 -9.87
C SER A 49 20.73 6.29 -9.16
N LEU A 50 20.14 6.50 -7.99
CA LEU A 50 20.39 7.67 -7.14
C LEU A 50 21.86 7.78 -6.74
N LEU A 51 22.45 6.69 -6.23
CA LEU A 51 23.87 6.69 -5.85
C LEU A 51 24.79 6.75 -7.08
N CYS A 52 24.31 6.40 -8.27
CA CYS A 52 25.02 6.63 -9.52
C CYS A 52 24.92 8.07 -10.04
N GLY A 53 24.11 8.93 -9.42
CA GLY A 53 23.87 10.31 -9.89
C GLY A 53 23.01 10.39 -11.16
N MET A 54 22.22 9.35 -11.43
CA MET A 54 21.33 9.31 -12.59
C MET A 54 20.12 10.22 -12.34
N PRO A 55 19.73 11.06 -13.30
CA PRO A 55 18.54 11.90 -13.16
C PRO A 55 17.28 11.02 -13.08
N ILE A 56 16.38 11.36 -12.16
CA ILE A 56 15.10 10.68 -12.01
C ILE A 56 14.06 11.37 -12.88
N PRO A 57 13.17 10.62 -13.55
CA PRO A 57 12.03 11.20 -14.27
C PRO A 57 11.20 12.13 -13.40
N SER A 58 10.70 13.20 -14.00
CA SER A 58 10.08 14.32 -13.30
C SER A 58 8.88 13.91 -12.43
N SER A 59 8.69 14.61 -11.31
CA SER A 59 7.47 14.54 -10.50
C SER A 59 6.55 15.70 -10.89
N ILE A 60 5.24 15.46 -10.97
CA ILE A 60 4.27 16.51 -11.30
C ILE A 60 3.63 17.00 -10.01
N LEU A 61 3.75 18.30 -9.75
CA LEU A 61 3.20 18.99 -8.59
C LEU A 61 2.07 19.92 -9.04
N CYS A 62 0.93 19.89 -8.35
CA CYS A 62 -0.13 20.86 -8.53
C CYS A 62 -0.10 21.88 -7.40
N GLU A 63 0.03 23.16 -7.72
CA GLU A 63 -0.10 24.23 -6.74
C GLU A 63 -1.53 24.32 -6.21
N VAL A 64 -1.67 24.48 -4.91
CA VAL A 64 -2.95 24.60 -4.23
C VAL A 64 -3.32 26.08 -4.11
N THR A 65 -4.44 26.46 -4.72
CA THR A 65 -4.99 27.82 -4.67
C THR A 65 -6.13 27.94 -3.65
N THR A 66 -6.39 29.15 -3.16
CA THR A 66 -7.41 29.48 -2.14
C THR A 66 -8.82 28.97 -2.48
N ALA A 67 -9.17 28.83 -3.76
CA ALA A 67 -10.47 28.28 -4.19
C ALA A 67 -10.58 26.76 -3.94
N GLY A 68 -9.45 26.06 -3.78
CA GLY A 68 -9.37 24.61 -3.63
C GLY A 68 -9.20 24.10 -2.20
N THR A 69 -8.93 24.95 -1.21
CA THR A 69 -8.55 24.50 0.14
C THR A 69 -9.68 23.81 0.92
N ASN A 70 -10.95 24.06 0.58
CA ASN A 70 -12.10 23.58 1.36
C ASN A 70 -12.55 22.14 1.00
N SER A 71 -11.93 21.49 0.01
CA SER A 71 -12.34 20.15 -0.47
C SER A 71 -11.18 19.18 -0.69
N LEU A 72 -9.94 19.60 -0.43
CA LEU A 72 -8.76 18.75 -0.65
C LEU A 72 -8.48 17.91 0.58
N SER A 73 -8.72 16.61 0.41
CA SER A 73 -8.31 15.61 1.37
C SER A 73 -6.93 15.08 1.00
N THR A 74 -6.04 15.00 1.98
CA THR A 74 -4.64 14.59 1.79
C THR A 74 -4.26 13.45 2.74
N ARG A 75 -3.18 12.75 2.40
CA ARG A 75 -2.50 11.81 3.28
C ARG A 75 -1.19 12.38 3.80
N ASP A 76 -0.93 12.13 5.08
CA ASP A 76 0.34 12.44 5.73
C ASP A 76 1.46 11.49 5.25
N LEU A 77 2.58 12.06 4.80
CA LEU A 77 3.81 11.33 4.49
C LEU A 77 4.93 11.53 5.52
N SER A 78 4.73 12.37 6.53
CA SER A 78 5.70 12.69 7.59
C SER A 78 6.16 11.46 8.37
N GLY A 79 5.52 10.30 8.16
CA GLY A 79 5.90 9.03 8.78
C GLY A 79 5.54 8.96 10.25
N ARG A 80 4.77 9.92 10.78
CA ARG A 80 4.16 9.78 12.10
C ARG A 80 3.11 8.69 12.01
N TYR A 81 3.30 7.69 12.84
CA TYR A 81 2.34 6.64 13.11
C TYR A 81 2.00 6.76 14.58
N ASP A 82 0.77 7.14 14.89
CA ASP A 82 0.26 7.07 16.25
C ASP A 82 -0.29 5.66 16.48
N GLU A 83 0.27 4.96 17.47
CA GLU A 83 -0.06 3.57 17.85
C GLU A 83 -1.53 3.38 18.25
N LYS A 84 -2.27 4.47 18.52
CA LYS A 84 -3.68 4.41 18.88
C LYS A 84 -4.66 4.67 17.74
N THR A 85 -4.20 5.22 16.61
CA THR A 85 -5.12 5.66 15.54
C THR A 85 -4.88 5.03 14.17
N GLU A 86 -3.70 4.45 13.89
CA GLU A 86 -3.26 3.69 12.69
C GLU A 86 -3.57 4.28 11.28
N PHE A 87 -4.38 5.34 11.19
CA PHE A 87 -4.40 6.40 10.22
C PHE A 87 -4.25 7.69 11.01
N ILE A 88 -3.20 8.46 10.77
CA ILE A 88 -3.21 9.85 11.20
C ILE A 88 -4.27 10.54 10.34
N LYS A 89 -5.47 10.69 10.92
CA LYS A 89 -6.29 11.88 10.75
C LYS A 89 -5.42 13.07 11.13
N ALA A 90 -4.65 13.50 10.17
CA ALA A 90 -4.38 14.90 10.04
C ALA A 90 -5.01 15.25 8.72
N GLU A 91 -6.28 15.64 8.78
CA GLU A 91 -6.78 16.65 7.86
C GLU A 91 -5.86 17.87 8.03
N PHE A 92 -4.68 17.81 7.44
CA PHE A 92 -3.81 18.96 7.39
C PHE A 92 -4.53 19.92 6.45
N LYS A 93 -4.97 21.05 7.01
CA LYS A 93 -5.42 22.16 6.17
C LYS A 93 -4.26 22.50 5.24
N VAL A 94 -4.45 22.10 3.99
CA VAL A 94 -3.58 22.46 2.88
C VAL A 94 -3.62 23.98 2.79
N LYS A 95 -2.44 24.60 2.79
CA LYS A 95 -2.34 26.06 2.73
C LYS A 95 -2.24 26.50 1.28
N ASN A 96 -2.68 27.73 1.01
CA ASN A 96 -2.40 28.36 -0.27
C ASN A 96 -0.88 28.37 -0.52
N GLY A 97 -0.45 27.92 -1.70
CA GLY A 97 0.96 27.75 -2.06
C GLY A 97 1.59 26.41 -1.67
N ASP A 98 0.89 25.51 -0.96
CA ASP A 98 1.31 24.10 -0.85
C ASP A 98 1.13 23.37 -2.20
N TYR A 99 1.73 22.19 -2.35
CA TYR A 99 1.66 21.38 -3.57
C TYR A 99 0.97 20.03 -3.33
N MET A 100 0.21 19.54 -4.32
CA MET A 100 -0.24 18.14 -4.42
C MET A 100 0.66 17.37 -5.37
N LEU A 101 1.20 16.23 -4.95
CA LEU A 101 1.89 15.32 -5.86
C LEU A 101 0.86 14.63 -6.76
N LEU A 102 0.92 14.84 -8.08
CA LEU A 102 0.01 14.20 -9.04
C LEU A 102 0.59 12.94 -9.67
N ASP A 103 1.88 12.98 -10.00
CA ASP A 103 2.64 11.84 -10.52
C ASP A 103 3.97 11.68 -9.75
N GLY A 104 4.53 10.47 -9.74
CA GLY A 104 5.80 10.16 -9.10
C GLY A 104 5.67 9.64 -7.66
N GLN A 105 4.46 9.40 -7.17
CA GLN A 105 4.20 8.93 -5.80
C GLN A 105 5.06 7.73 -5.38
N GLN A 106 5.17 6.71 -6.25
CA GLN A 106 5.91 5.49 -5.93
C GLN A 106 7.42 5.76 -5.83
N ARG A 107 7.95 6.63 -6.70
CA ARG A 107 9.35 7.12 -6.64
C ARG A 107 9.58 7.88 -5.34
N CYS A 108 8.72 8.83 -5.02
CA CYS A 108 8.78 9.63 -3.80
C CYS A 108 8.73 8.77 -2.53
N ASN A 109 7.85 7.76 -2.49
CA ASN A 109 7.77 6.81 -1.37
C ASN A 109 9.05 5.97 -1.23
N ALA A 110 9.59 5.48 -2.35
CA ALA A 110 10.85 4.72 -2.36
C ALA A 110 12.04 5.57 -1.89
N ILE A 111 12.12 6.85 -2.29
CA ILE A 111 13.12 7.80 -1.78
C ILE A 111 12.91 8.02 -0.28
N ARG A 112 11.68 8.30 0.15
CA ARG A 112 11.36 8.52 1.57
C ARG A 112 11.79 7.35 2.45
N LEU A 113 11.69 6.11 1.96
CA LEU A 113 12.08 4.91 2.70
C LEU A 113 13.53 4.97 3.21
N GLY A 114 14.47 5.53 2.45
CA GLY A 114 15.86 5.62 2.89
C GLY A 114 16.17 6.78 3.84
N TYR A 115 15.30 7.79 3.95
CA TYR A 115 15.50 8.95 4.84
C TYR A 115 14.64 8.93 6.10
N ALA A 116 13.46 8.32 6.04
CA ALA A 116 12.51 8.27 7.15
C ALA A 116 12.20 6.84 7.62
N GLY A 117 12.51 5.83 6.81
CA GLY A 117 12.17 4.44 7.11
C GLY A 117 10.67 4.13 6.97
N SER A 118 10.30 2.90 7.33
CA SER A 118 8.94 2.40 7.40
C SER A 118 8.82 1.31 8.47
N LYS A 119 7.61 1.08 9.01
CA LYS A 119 7.32 -0.08 9.87
C LYS A 119 7.21 -1.37 9.05
N THR A 120 6.81 -1.25 7.79
CA THR A 120 6.49 -2.39 6.92
C THR A 120 7.61 -2.77 5.97
N GLU A 121 8.59 -1.88 5.81
CA GLU A 121 9.69 -2.00 4.85
C GLU A 121 10.99 -1.42 5.42
N ARG A 122 12.13 -2.00 5.02
CA ARG A 122 13.46 -1.53 5.40
C ARG A 122 14.44 -1.74 4.25
N LEU A 123 15.08 -0.65 3.82
CA LEU A 123 16.09 -0.69 2.75
C LEU A 123 17.48 -0.93 3.32
N TRP A 124 18.23 -1.81 2.65
CA TRP A 124 19.57 -2.22 3.01
C TRP A 124 20.52 -2.04 1.83
N LEU A 125 21.76 -1.70 2.14
CA LEU A 125 22.89 -1.69 1.21
C LEU A 125 23.84 -2.83 1.59
N ASP A 126 24.30 -3.61 0.62
CA ASP A 126 25.33 -4.63 0.82
C ASP A 126 26.71 -4.04 0.53
N LEU A 127 27.52 -3.82 1.57
CA LEU A 127 28.90 -3.35 1.44
C LEU A 127 29.86 -4.43 0.91
N GLY A 128 29.42 -5.68 0.78
CA GLY A 128 30.16 -6.75 0.13
C GLY A 128 29.69 -7.01 -1.31
N TRP A 129 28.87 -6.13 -1.87
CA TRP A 129 28.35 -6.29 -3.21
C TRP A 129 29.47 -6.29 -4.26
N GLU A 130 29.37 -7.23 -5.19
CA GLU A 130 30.22 -7.26 -6.38
C GLU A 130 29.44 -6.62 -7.52
N LYS A 131 29.86 -5.41 -7.90
CA LYS A 131 29.24 -4.65 -9.00
C LYS A 131 29.16 -5.49 -10.27
N ASN A 132 28.07 -5.34 -11.01
CA ASN A 132 27.85 -5.99 -12.29
C ASN A 132 27.21 -5.01 -13.28
N GLU A 133 26.94 -5.48 -14.50
CA GLU A 133 26.39 -4.65 -15.59
C GLU A 133 25.03 -4.02 -15.24
N GLN A 134 24.25 -4.65 -14.36
CA GLN A 134 22.91 -4.20 -13.99
C GLN A 134 22.91 -3.29 -12.77
N ARG A 135 23.76 -3.57 -11.77
CA ARG A 135 23.78 -2.83 -10.50
C ARG A 135 25.19 -2.53 -10.01
N ARG A 136 25.42 -1.25 -9.74
CA ARG A 136 26.67 -0.76 -9.16
C ARG A 136 26.69 -0.95 -7.64
N PHE A 137 25.58 -0.63 -6.98
CA PHE A 137 25.36 -0.75 -5.54
C PHE A 137 24.33 -1.85 -5.23
N GLY A 138 24.66 -2.71 -4.26
CA GLY A 138 23.84 -3.88 -3.90
C GLY A 138 22.70 -3.55 -2.95
N PHE A 139 21.65 -2.91 -3.42
CA PHE A 139 20.47 -2.65 -2.61
C PHE A 139 19.56 -3.89 -2.46
N PHE A 140 19.00 -4.04 -1.26
CA PHE A 140 18.00 -5.06 -0.91
C PHE A 140 16.85 -4.43 -0.11
N LEU A 141 15.62 -4.91 -0.34
CA LEU A 141 14.45 -4.52 0.45
C LEU A 141 13.97 -5.70 1.31
N CYS A 142 13.82 -5.46 2.60
CA CYS A 142 13.08 -6.37 3.49
C CYS A 142 11.70 -5.77 3.76
N SER A 143 10.64 -6.58 3.72
CA SER A 143 9.27 -6.17 4.05
C SER A 143 8.62 -7.18 4.99
N LEU A 144 7.49 -6.86 5.63
CA LEU A 144 6.77 -7.86 6.45
C LEU A 144 6.41 -9.12 5.65
N ALA A 145 6.09 -8.99 4.36
CA ALA A 145 5.84 -10.15 3.50
C ALA A 145 7.13 -10.93 3.13
N ARG A 146 8.28 -10.27 3.21
CA ARG A 146 9.61 -10.78 2.81
C ARG A 146 10.69 -10.30 3.80
N PRO A 147 10.64 -10.73 5.07
CA PRO A 147 11.50 -10.15 6.13
C PRO A 147 12.98 -10.42 5.90
N TRP A 148 13.30 -11.50 5.18
CA TRP A 148 14.67 -11.95 4.92
C TRP A 148 15.22 -11.47 3.56
N GLY A 149 14.48 -10.60 2.87
CA GLY A 149 14.81 -10.10 1.55
C GLY A 149 14.60 -11.12 0.41
N ASP A 150 15.02 -10.70 -0.78
CA ASP A 150 14.97 -11.47 -2.02
C ASP A 150 16.35 -12.08 -2.35
N LYS A 151 16.38 -12.95 -3.37
CA LYS A 151 17.63 -13.43 -3.98
C LYS A 151 18.45 -12.25 -4.53
N PRO A 152 19.76 -12.42 -4.78
CA PRO A 152 20.61 -11.35 -5.27
C PRO A 152 20.05 -10.64 -6.50
N ASP A 153 19.47 -11.37 -7.45
CA ASP A 153 18.84 -10.87 -8.70
C ASP A 153 17.46 -10.22 -8.50
N LEU A 154 16.94 -10.19 -7.27
CA LEU A 154 15.64 -9.62 -6.88
C LEU A 154 14.42 -10.26 -7.57
N SER A 155 14.59 -11.42 -8.21
CA SER A 155 13.54 -12.11 -8.96
C SER A 155 12.56 -12.84 -8.03
N GLU A 156 13.09 -13.41 -6.95
CA GLU A 156 12.37 -14.31 -6.05
C GLU A 156 12.72 -14.09 -4.58
N ARG A 157 11.82 -14.60 -3.71
CA ARG A 157 12.03 -14.62 -2.27
C ARG A 157 13.25 -15.46 -1.89
N ALA A 158 13.82 -15.17 -0.72
CA ALA A 158 14.87 -15.99 -0.17
C ALA A 158 14.48 -17.47 -0.04
N ALA A 159 15.42 -18.36 -0.37
CA ALA A 159 15.17 -19.80 -0.32
C ALA A 159 14.91 -20.27 1.12
N GLY A 160 13.98 -21.22 1.29
CA GLY A 160 13.56 -21.69 2.61
C GLY A 160 14.71 -22.24 3.48
N ARG A 161 15.75 -22.84 2.87
CA ARG A 161 16.96 -23.28 3.59
C ARG A 161 17.70 -22.09 4.20
N THR A 162 17.90 -21.02 3.44
CA THR A 162 18.59 -19.79 3.88
C THR A 162 17.80 -19.07 4.97
N VAL A 163 16.47 -19.05 4.86
CA VAL A 163 15.58 -18.47 5.88
C VAL A 163 15.64 -19.25 7.20
N ARG A 164 15.66 -20.59 7.14
CA ARG A 164 15.82 -21.44 8.34
C ARG A 164 17.16 -21.18 9.04
N GLU A 165 18.22 -20.99 8.27
CA GLU A 165 19.53 -20.66 8.82
C GLU A 165 19.53 -19.28 9.50
N ALA A 166 18.93 -18.26 8.86
CA ALA A 166 18.80 -16.95 9.47
C ALA A 166 18.00 -16.99 10.78
N ARG A 167 16.91 -17.76 10.81
CA ARG A 167 16.12 -18.01 12.03
C ARG A 167 16.95 -18.70 13.12
N ARG A 168 17.78 -19.69 12.77
CA ARG A 168 18.70 -20.36 13.71
C ARG A 168 19.70 -19.37 14.31
N LEU A 169 20.39 -18.59 13.47
CA LEU A 169 21.34 -17.57 13.92
C LEU A 169 20.68 -16.54 14.84
N ARG A 170 19.40 -16.21 14.59
CA ARG A 170 18.64 -15.31 15.46
C ARG A 170 18.32 -15.94 16.80
N HIS A 171 17.90 -17.21 16.79
CA HIS A 171 17.65 -17.98 18.02
C HIS A 171 18.87 -18.02 18.93
N GLU A 172 20.06 -18.17 18.34
CA GLU A 172 21.35 -18.14 19.05
C GLU A 172 21.75 -16.75 19.58
N SER A 173 21.02 -15.69 19.22
CA SER A 173 21.37 -14.29 19.50
C SER A 173 20.46 -13.62 20.54
N ASN A 174 20.30 -14.16 21.76
CA ASN A 174 19.51 -13.58 22.89
C ASN A 174 18.06 -13.12 22.61
N TYR A 175 17.56 -13.25 21.38
CA TYR A 175 16.25 -12.81 20.88
C TYR A 175 15.63 -13.93 20.05
N PRO A 176 15.21 -15.04 20.68
CA PRO A 176 14.63 -16.17 19.97
C PRO A 176 13.27 -15.81 19.35
N LEU A 177 13.07 -16.18 18.09
CA LEU A 177 11.84 -15.94 17.32
C LEU A 177 10.82 -17.09 17.48
N ASN A 178 10.74 -17.66 18.68
CA ASN A 178 9.99 -18.89 18.93
C ASN A 178 8.49 -18.70 18.63
N GLY A 179 7.95 -19.58 17.78
CA GLY A 179 6.52 -19.56 17.42
C GLY A 179 6.07 -18.43 16.49
N GLN A 180 6.97 -17.53 16.06
CA GLN A 180 6.60 -16.42 15.17
C GLN A 180 6.63 -16.83 13.69
N PHE A 181 5.57 -16.49 12.96
CA PHE A 181 5.59 -16.48 11.50
C PHE A 181 6.46 -15.34 10.99
N ASP A 182 7.01 -15.50 9.78
CA ASP A 182 7.95 -14.54 9.20
C ASP A 182 7.38 -13.10 9.19
N PHE A 183 6.11 -12.93 8.82
CA PHE A 183 5.46 -11.62 8.75
C PHE A 183 5.19 -10.95 10.11
N GLN A 184 5.39 -11.67 11.22
CA GLN A 184 5.24 -11.13 12.57
C GLN A 184 6.58 -10.61 13.13
N ILE A 185 7.70 -10.87 12.44
CA ILE A 185 9.02 -10.49 12.92
C ILE A 185 9.24 -9.00 12.64
N PRO A 186 9.57 -8.18 13.65
CA PRO A 186 9.94 -6.78 13.42
C PRO A 186 11.14 -6.68 12.48
N LEU A 187 11.08 -5.80 11.47
CA LEU A 187 12.17 -5.68 10.48
C LEU A 187 13.51 -5.23 11.08
N SER A 188 13.50 -4.61 12.27
CA SER A 188 14.70 -4.34 13.06
C SER A 188 15.48 -5.61 13.43
N HIS A 189 14.80 -6.77 13.47
CA HIS A 189 15.34 -8.07 13.82
C HIS A 189 15.70 -8.94 12.61
N THR A 190 15.60 -8.38 11.41
CA THR A 190 15.80 -9.09 10.14
C THR A 190 16.95 -8.46 9.36
N TRP A 191 17.40 -9.15 8.31
CA TRP A 191 18.39 -8.63 7.35
C TRP A 191 18.26 -9.40 6.02
N PRO A 192 18.73 -8.84 4.89
CA PRO A 192 18.77 -9.57 3.62
C PRO A 192 19.77 -10.72 3.71
N VAL A 193 19.29 -11.95 3.68
CA VAL A 193 20.10 -13.13 4.03
C VAL A 193 21.17 -13.47 3.00
N TYR A 194 21.05 -12.94 1.79
CA TYR A 194 22.05 -13.08 0.73
C TYR A 194 23.09 -11.95 0.70
N ALA A 195 22.90 -10.86 1.46
CA ALA A 195 23.88 -9.80 1.54
C ALA A 195 25.12 -10.25 2.32
N LYS A 196 26.31 -9.91 1.83
CA LYS A 196 27.58 -10.28 2.46
C LYS A 196 27.92 -9.38 3.65
N ALA A 197 27.65 -8.09 3.52
CA ALA A 197 27.85 -7.07 4.55
C ALA A 197 26.67 -6.07 4.58
N PRO A 198 25.49 -6.50 5.08
CA PRO A 198 24.30 -5.66 5.09
C PRO A 198 24.41 -4.49 6.07
N ILE A 199 24.15 -3.28 5.59
CA ILE A 199 24.00 -2.06 6.38
C ILE A 199 22.65 -1.41 6.07
N PRO A 200 21.84 -1.01 7.07
CA PRO A 200 20.58 -0.36 6.79
C PRO A 200 20.84 1.10 6.40
N ILE A 201 20.27 1.51 5.26
CA ILE A 201 20.65 2.79 4.61
C ILE A 201 20.26 4.00 5.44
N LEU A 202 19.13 3.92 6.15
CA LEU A 202 18.58 5.02 6.93
C LEU A 202 19.53 5.45 8.04
N GLU A 203 20.02 4.48 8.79
CA GLU A 203 20.96 4.69 9.89
C GLU A 203 22.30 5.18 9.35
N LEU A 204 22.77 4.65 8.21
CA LEU A 204 23.99 5.15 7.57
C LEU A 204 23.84 6.61 7.14
N LEU A 205 22.76 6.97 6.45
CA LEU A 205 22.54 8.35 5.98
C LEU A 205 22.40 9.35 7.13
N LYS A 206 21.76 8.95 8.24
CA LYS A 206 21.69 9.79 9.46
C LYS A 206 23.06 10.10 10.05
N GLU A 207 24.00 9.17 9.93
CA GLU A 207 25.38 9.37 10.38
C GLU A 207 26.21 10.15 9.35
N VAL A 208 25.99 9.96 8.05
CA VAL A 208 26.87 10.54 7.01
C VAL A 208 26.47 11.94 6.57
N LEU A 209 25.17 12.21 6.37
CA LEU A 209 24.69 13.46 5.76
C LEU A 209 24.92 14.74 6.60
N PRO A 210 24.81 14.73 7.95
CA PRO A 210 25.06 15.93 8.74
C PRO A 210 26.50 16.45 8.66
N PHE A 211 27.44 15.68 8.10
CA PHE A 211 28.85 16.03 8.08
C PHE A 211 29.24 16.87 6.84
N PRO A 212 29.79 18.08 7.06
CA PRO A 212 30.11 19.01 5.98
C PRO A 212 31.26 18.54 5.09
N SER A 213 31.43 19.21 3.96
CA SER A 213 32.52 18.99 3.02
C SER A 213 33.89 19.24 3.68
N GLY A 214 34.84 18.35 3.44
CA GLY A 214 36.24 18.43 3.91
C GLY A 214 37.17 17.86 2.85
N ASP A 215 38.46 17.77 3.13
CA ASP A 215 39.38 17.05 2.25
C ASP A 215 39.01 15.55 2.18
N SER A 216 39.41 14.89 1.10
CA SER A 216 39.00 13.50 0.82
C SER A 216 39.40 12.52 1.92
N GLN A 217 40.54 12.74 2.61
CA GLN A 217 41.01 11.85 3.66
C GLN A 217 40.15 11.99 4.92
N THR A 218 39.83 13.22 5.31
CA THR A 218 38.92 13.47 6.45
C THR A 218 37.53 12.89 6.20
N GLN A 219 36.99 13.05 4.99
CA GLN A 219 35.67 12.49 4.65
C GLN A 219 35.65 10.96 4.66
N GLN A 220 36.73 10.33 4.20
CA GLN A 220 36.88 8.88 4.26
C GLN A 220 36.87 8.38 5.70
N ILE A 221 37.72 8.94 6.58
CA ILE A 221 37.81 8.54 8.00
C ILE A 221 36.44 8.69 8.68
N TYR A 222 35.71 9.73 8.34
CA TYR A 222 34.36 9.95 8.86
C TYR A 222 33.38 8.88 8.37
N LEU A 223 33.36 8.59 7.07
CA LEU A 223 32.50 7.55 6.49
C LEU A 223 32.80 6.18 7.11
N GLU A 224 34.07 5.83 7.27
CA GLU A 224 34.49 4.59 7.94
C GLU A 224 33.92 4.53 9.36
N SER A 225 34.08 5.62 10.12
CA SER A 225 33.55 5.71 11.49
C SER A 225 32.02 5.62 11.54
N ALA A 226 31.32 6.26 10.61
CA ALA A 226 29.87 6.21 10.48
C ALA A 226 29.37 4.79 10.16
N VAL A 227 30.04 4.08 9.25
CA VAL A 227 29.75 2.68 8.94
C VAL A 227 29.94 1.80 10.18
N GLN A 228 31.06 1.94 10.90
CA GLN A 228 31.31 1.16 12.12
C GLN A 228 30.25 1.40 13.21
N ARG A 229 29.85 2.67 13.42
CA ARG A 229 28.77 3.01 14.36
C ARG A 229 27.44 2.39 13.95
N THR A 230 27.10 2.48 12.67
CA THR A 230 25.86 1.90 12.12
C THR A 230 25.83 0.38 12.29
N VAL A 231 26.93 -0.32 12.00
CA VAL A 231 27.06 -1.78 12.19
C VAL A 231 26.89 -2.18 13.66
N LYS A 232 27.45 -1.38 14.59
CA LYS A 232 27.31 -1.59 16.03
C LYS A 232 25.86 -1.41 16.52
N GLN A 233 25.16 -0.39 16.00
CA GLN A 233 23.76 -0.10 16.36
C GLN A 233 22.77 -1.09 15.70
N THR A 234 23.14 -1.69 14.58
CA THR A 234 22.28 -2.66 13.89
C THR A 234 22.19 -3.97 14.68
N LEU A 235 20.97 -4.45 14.91
CA LEU A 235 20.66 -5.71 15.60
C LEU A 235 20.92 -6.94 14.72
N LEU A 236 22.13 -7.07 14.18
CA LEU A 236 22.61 -8.26 13.47
C LEU A 236 23.11 -9.32 14.47
N PRO A 237 22.92 -10.62 14.19
CA PRO A 237 23.54 -11.68 14.98
C PRO A 237 25.08 -11.54 15.01
N PRO A 238 25.77 -11.97 16.08
CA PRO A 238 27.23 -11.82 16.20
C PRO A 238 28.02 -12.42 15.04
N SER A 239 27.59 -13.57 14.53
CA SER A 239 28.21 -14.24 13.37
C SER A 239 28.09 -13.42 12.09
N ILE A 240 26.94 -12.75 11.87
CA ILE A 240 26.73 -11.85 10.74
C ILE A 240 27.54 -10.58 10.90
N ARG A 241 27.54 -9.96 12.10
CA ARG A 241 28.38 -8.79 12.38
C ARG A 241 29.86 -9.07 12.13
N LYS A 242 30.36 -10.24 12.52
CA LYS A 242 31.74 -10.68 12.22
C LYS A 242 32.01 -10.75 10.71
N LYS A 243 31.05 -11.24 9.90
CA LYS A 243 31.16 -11.24 8.44
C LYS A 243 31.22 -9.83 7.86
N VAL A 244 30.40 -8.91 8.38
CA VAL A 244 30.45 -7.48 7.98
C VAL A 244 31.84 -6.91 8.23
N HIS A 245 32.39 -7.07 9.44
CA HIS A 245 33.74 -6.56 9.75
C HIS A 245 34.81 -7.19 8.87
N ALA A 246 34.76 -8.51 8.61
CA ALA A 246 35.72 -9.17 7.73
C ALA A 246 35.67 -8.68 6.26
N VAL A 247 34.51 -8.18 5.80
CA VAL A 247 34.40 -7.51 4.50
C VAL A 247 35.04 -6.12 4.57
N LEU A 248 34.73 -5.33 5.59
CA LEU A 248 35.25 -3.97 5.76
C LEU A 248 36.76 -3.93 5.98
N GLU A 249 37.35 -4.91 6.66
CA GLU A 249 38.81 -5.04 6.83
C GLU A 249 39.56 -5.19 5.50
N LYS A 250 38.87 -5.67 4.46
CA LYS A 250 39.43 -5.87 3.10
C LYS A 250 39.13 -4.71 2.16
N TRP A 251 38.33 -3.72 2.60
CA TRP A 251 37.99 -2.59 1.76
C TRP A 251 39.22 -1.73 1.48
N ARG A 252 39.37 -1.37 0.21
CA ARG A 252 40.40 -0.46 -0.27
C ARG A 252 39.88 0.98 -0.32
N GLN A 253 40.80 1.93 -0.40
CA GLN A 253 40.48 3.36 -0.43
C GLN A 253 39.53 3.74 -1.58
N ASP A 254 39.70 3.14 -2.76
CA ASP A 254 38.82 3.36 -3.92
C ASP A 254 37.36 2.99 -3.64
N GLN A 255 37.12 1.92 -2.87
CA GLN A 255 35.77 1.48 -2.50
C GLN A 255 35.10 2.46 -1.51
N TRP A 256 35.86 2.96 -0.53
CA TRP A 256 35.37 3.99 0.39
C TRP A 256 35.01 5.28 -0.35
N MET A 257 35.88 5.71 -1.27
CA MET A 257 35.65 6.91 -2.08
C MET A 257 34.50 6.74 -3.06
N GLU A 258 34.31 5.55 -3.64
CA GLU A 258 33.16 5.25 -4.50
C GLU A 258 31.83 5.32 -3.73
N LEU A 259 31.77 4.73 -2.53
CA LEU A 259 30.59 4.84 -1.66
C LEU A 259 30.33 6.31 -1.26
N LEU A 260 31.37 7.03 -0.84
CA LEU A 260 31.27 8.44 -0.48
C LEU A 260 30.74 9.27 -1.65
N ALA A 261 31.32 9.10 -2.85
CA ALA A 261 30.89 9.80 -4.05
C ALA A 261 29.42 9.50 -4.36
N GLY A 262 28.98 8.25 -4.22
CA GLY A 262 27.59 7.87 -4.44
C GLY A 262 26.63 8.47 -3.42
N ILE A 263 26.99 8.49 -2.13
CA ILE A 263 26.18 9.17 -1.10
C ILE A 263 26.10 10.68 -1.40
N ARG A 264 27.18 11.30 -1.87
CA ARG A 264 27.18 12.74 -2.23
C ARG A 264 26.34 13.08 -3.46
N GLN A 265 25.99 12.10 -4.30
CA GLN A 265 25.00 12.32 -5.37
C GLN A 265 23.60 12.61 -4.80
N LEU A 266 23.31 12.16 -3.59
CA LEU A 266 22.03 12.45 -2.92
C LEU A 266 21.88 13.94 -2.53
N ASP A 267 23.01 14.64 -2.38
CA ASP A 267 23.04 16.09 -2.15
C ASP A 267 22.93 16.88 -3.47
N GLN A 268 22.90 16.20 -4.62
CA GLN A 268 22.74 16.84 -5.94
C GLN A 268 21.26 16.90 -6.34
N PRO A 269 20.86 17.91 -7.11
CA PRO A 269 19.50 18.01 -7.61
C PRO A 269 19.25 17.01 -8.74
N VAL A 270 18.84 15.79 -8.37
CA VAL A 270 18.56 14.69 -9.30
C VAL A 270 17.07 14.55 -9.64
N ILE A 271 16.20 15.36 -9.04
CA ILE A 271 14.75 15.32 -9.22
C ILE A 271 14.30 16.62 -9.90
N SER A 272 13.56 16.49 -10.99
CA SER A 272 12.85 17.60 -11.63
C SER A 272 11.39 17.60 -11.17
N ALA A 273 10.91 18.71 -10.60
CA ALA A 273 9.50 18.90 -10.28
C ALA A 273 8.86 19.85 -11.29
N VAL A 274 7.82 19.40 -11.99
CA VAL A 274 7.02 20.21 -12.92
C VAL A 274 5.81 20.73 -12.18
N ILE A 275 5.68 22.06 -12.08
CA ILE A 275 4.52 22.68 -11.43
C ILE A 275 3.42 22.94 -12.45
N THR A 276 2.20 22.53 -12.10
CA THR A 276 0.97 22.82 -12.83
C THR A 276 -0.06 23.46 -11.90
N GLN A 277 -1.03 24.16 -12.48
CA GLN A 277 -2.23 24.62 -11.80
C GLN A 277 -3.42 23.84 -12.37
N ILE A 278 -4.11 23.08 -11.54
CA ILE A 278 -5.30 22.33 -11.91
C ILE A 278 -6.41 22.71 -10.94
N ASP A 279 -7.57 23.09 -11.48
CA ASP A 279 -8.76 23.31 -10.68
C ASP A 279 -9.20 22.00 -10.01
N ASN A 280 -9.64 22.07 -8.75
CA ASN A 280 -10.02 20.88 -7.97
C ASN A 280 -11.02 19.96 -8.68
N GLY A 281 -11.97 20.52 -9.46
CA GLY A 281 -12.95 19.75 -10.22
C GLY A 281 -12.32 18.86 -11.30
N ASP A 282 -11.11 19.18 -11.75
CA ASP A 282 -10.38 18.49 -12.81
C ASP A 282 -9.24 17.59 -12.29
N LEU A 283 -9.00 17.53 -10.98
CA LEU A 283 -7.94 16.71 -10.37
C LEU A 283 -8.07 15.22 -10.76
N LEU A 284 -9.29 14.68 -10.74
CA LEU A 284 -9.61 13.32 -11.17
C LEU A 284 -9.28 13.06 -12.64
N ARG A 285 -9.57 14.05 -13.50
CA ARG A 285 -9.34 13.98 -14.95
C ARG A 285 -7.86 14.08 -15.27
N ALA A 286 -7.13 14.96 -14.57
CA ALA A 286 -5.69 15.07 -14.65
C ALA A 286 -5.02 13.77 -14.18
N PHE A 287 -5.42 13.22 -13.04
CA PHE A 287 -4.91 11.95 -12.53
C PHE A 287 -5.09 10.81 -13.54
N ARG A 288 -6.25 10.72 -14.21
CA ARG A 288 -6.46 9.73 -15.28
C ARG A 288 -5.46 9.93 -16.42
N ARG A 289 -5.34 11.14 -16.95
CA ARG A 289 -4.45 11.44 -18.10
C ARG A 289 -2.99 11.12 -17.79
N LEU A 290 -2.55 11.44 -16.58
CA LEU A 290 -1.17 11.19 -16.16
C LEU A 290 -0.87 9.70 -15.99
N ASN A 291 -1.82 8.91 -15.50
CA ASN A 291 -1.63 7.48 -15.29
C ASN A 291 -1.86 6.61 -16.54
N GLN A 292 -2.29 7.18 -17.68
CA GLN A 292 -2.49 6.43 -18.93
C GLN A 292 -1.20 5.83 -19.51
N ASN A 293 -0.05 6.47 -19.26
CA ASN A 293 1.27 5.99 -19.71
C ASN A 293 2.06 5.32 -18.58
N GLY A 294 1.49 5.21 -17.37
CA GLY A 294 2.12 4.64 -16.18
C GLY A 294 1.80 3.17 -15.99
N THR A 295 1.87 2.67 -14.76
CA THR A 295 1.32 1.34 -14.45
C THR A 295 -0.19 1.39 -14.59
N ASP A 296 -0.77 0.59 -15.49
CA ASP A 296 -2.22 0.48 -15.68
C ASP A 296 -2.92 0.24 -14.33
N LEU A 297 -3.76 1.19 -13.94
CA LEU A 297 -4.64 1.03 -12.79
C LEU A 297 -5.80 0.13 -13.18
N LYS A 298 -6.08 -0.87 -12.35
CA LYS A 298 -7.30 -1.66 -12.52
C LYS A 298 -8.52 -0.74 -12.37
N PRO A 299 -9.61 -0.96 -13.11
CA PRO A 299 -10.83 -0.15 -13.00
C PRO A 299 -11.33 0.04 -11.57
N ALA A 300 -11.23 -1.01 -10.73
CA ALA A 300 -11.64 -0.96 -9.33
C ALA A 300 -10.77 -0.04 -8.46
N GLU A 301 -9.46 0.05 -8.74
CA GLU A 301 -8.56 0.97 -8.03
C GLU A 301 -8.90 2.42 -8.38
N LEU A 302 -9.13 2.71 -9.67
CA LEU A 302 -9.61 4.03 -10.13
C LEU A 302 -10.94 4.41 -9.49
N PHE A 303 -11.87 3.44 -9.37
CA PHE A 303 -13.15 3.65 -8.70
C PHE A 303 -12.95 4.05 -7.24
N PHE A 304 -12.15 3.30 -6.48
CA PHE A 304 -11.87 3.56 -5.08
C PHE A 304 -11.17 4.90 -4.85
N SER A 305 -10.18 5.19 -5.69
CA SER A 305 -9.50 6.49 -5.75
C SER A 305 -10.49 7.65 -5.96
N GLY A 306 -11.41 7.52 -6.91
CA GLY A 306 -12.42 8.52 -7.16
C GLY A 306 -13.45 8.64 -6.04
N LEU A 307 -13.87 7.51 -5.47
CA LEU A 307 -14.79 7.49 -4.34
C LEU A 307 -14.18 8.17 -3.11
N LYS A 308 -12.91 7.91 -2.80
CA LYS A 308 -12.19 8.60 -1.72
C LYS A 308 -12.04 10.10 -1.97
N ASN A 309 -11.88 10.52 -3.22
CA ASN A 309 -11.83 11.95 -3.56
C ASN A 309 -13.18 12.64 -3.30
N CYS A 310 -14.29 11.98 -3.64
CA CYS A 310 -15.63 12.52 -3.47
C CYS A 310 -16.19 12.34 -2.05
N LEU A 311 -15.74 11.31 -1.32
CA LEU A 311 -16.11 10.96 0.05
C LEU A 311 -14.86 10.66 0.89
N PRO A 312 -14.07 11.67 1.27
CA PRO A 312 -12.82 11.49 2.01
C PRO A 312 -12.94 10.66 3.29
N GLU A 313 -14.06 10.82 4.00
CA GLU A 313 -14.33 10.16 5.28
C GLU A 313 -14.49 8.65 5.12
N SER A 314 -14.84 8.16 3.92
CA SER A 314 -14.99 6.73 3.64
C SER A 314 -13.70 5.94 3.89
N ALA A 315 -12.53 6.54 3.62
CA ALA A 315 -11.24 5.89 3.84
C ALA A 315 -11.00 5.60 5.33
N SER A 316 -11.21 6.61 6.18
CA SER A 316 -11.05 6.49 7.63
C SER A 316 -12.03 5.50 8.22
N GLN A 317 -13.26 5.49 7.74
CA GLN A 317 -14.31 4.59 8.22
C GLN A 317 -14.03 3.13 7.82
N VAL A 318 -13.60 2.89 6.57
CA VAL A 318 -13.15 1.56 6.13
C VAL A 318 -11.99 1.09 6.99
N HIS A 319 -10.98 1.93 7.21
CA HIS A 319 -9.84 1.55 8.03
C HIS A 319 -10.24 1.19 9.47
N GLN A 320 -11.11 1.99 10.12
CA GLN A 320 -11.63 1.69 11.45
C GLN A 320 -12.34 0.33 11.54
N LEU A 321 -12.97 -0.13 10.46
CA LEU A 321 -13.54 -1.48 10.39
C LEU A 321 -12.46 -2.57 10.38
N HIS A 322 -11.25 -2.27 9.91
CA HIS A 322 -10.12 -3.20 9.82
C HIS A 322 -9.20 -3.16 11.04
N THR A 323 -9.05 -2.02 11.72
CA THR A 323 -8.18 -1.88 12.90
C THR A 323 -8.61 -2.81 14.03
N GLY A 324 -7.70 -3.69 14.49
CA GLY A 324 -7.92 -4.57 15.65
C GLY A 324 -8.85 -5.77 15.42
N LYS A 325 -9.25 -6.07 14.17
CA LYS A 325 -10.19 -7.18 13.85
C LYS A 325 -9.57 -8.22 12.93
N ARG A 326 -10.17 -9.42 12.89
CA ARG A 326 -9.82 -10.49 11.93
C ARG A 326 -10.12 -9.98 10.52
N GLN A 327 -9.09 -9.76 9.72
CA GLN A 327 -9.23 -9.21 8.38
C GLN A 327 -9.84 -10.24 7.42
N VAL A 328 -11.13 -10.07 7.10
CA VAL A 328 -11.86 -10.93 6.15
C VAL A 328 -11.68 -10.45 4.72
N PHE A 329 -11.63 -9.14 4.54
CA PHE A 329 -11.61 -8.45 3.26
C PHE A 329 -10.41 -7.52 3.14
N SER A 330 -10.01 -7.14 1.94
CA SER A 330 -9.16 -5.96 1.78
C SER A 330 -9.98 -4.68 2.03
N GLU A 331 -9.32 -3.54 2.30
CA GLU A 331 -10.00 -2.25 2.40
C GLU A 331 -10.78 -1.91 1.11
N LEU A 332 -10.21 -2.26 -0.05
CA LEU A 332 -10.83 -2.09 -1.36
C LEU A 332 -12.11 -2.92 -1.49
N ASP A 333 -12.07 -4.17 -1.04
CA ASP A 333 -13.21 -5.08 -1.04
C ASP A 333 -14.30 -4.62 -0.07
N THR A 334 -13.94 -4.12 1.11
CA THR A 334 -14.90 -3.51 2.03
C THR A 334 -15.58 -2.31 1.37
N LEU A 335 -14.84 -1.41 0.74
CA LEU A 335 -15.46 -0.26 0.08
C LEU A 335 -16.34 -0.68 -1.10
N ARG A 336 -15.93 -1.71 -1.86
CA ARG A 336 -16.77 -2.32 -2.90
C ARG A 336 -18.09 -2.81 -2.32
N ALA A 337 -18.04 -3.53 -1.21
CA ALA A 337 -19.22 -4.05 -0.53
C ALA A 337 -20.18 -2.92 -0.16
N LEU A 338 -19.67 -1.91 0.54
CA LEU A 338 -20.48 -0.78 1.01
C LEU A 338 -21.07 0.02 -0.14
N THR A 339 -20.32 0.19 -1.23
CA THR A 339 -20.83 0.85 -2.44
C THR A 339 -22.00 0.06 -3.05
N VAL A 340 -21.88 -1.26 -3.15
CA VAL A 340 -22.94 -2.13 -3.72
C VAL A 340 -24.18 -2.16 -2.83
N LEU A 341 -24.01 -2.22 -1.50
CA LEU A 341 -25.13 -2.21 -0.55
C LEU A 341 -25.84 -0.85 -0.51
N SER A 342 -25.08 0.24 -0.63
CA SER A 342 -25.62 1.61 -0.61
C SER A 342 -26.21 2.08 -1.95
N SER A 343 -26.08 1.30 -3.02
CA SER A 343 -26.59 1.69 -4.34
C SER A 343 -27.65 0.72 -4.85
N GLU A 344 -28.87 1.22 -4.99
CA GLU A 344 -30.02 0.47 -5.51
C GLU A 344 -29.84 0.07 -6.99
N LYS A 345 -29.04 0.83 -7.75
CA LYS A 345 -28.86 0.66 -9.20
C LYS A 345 -27.61 -0.16 -9.59
N LEU A 346 -26.77 -0.50 -8.62
CA LEU A 346 -25.46 -1.13 -8.87
C LEU A 346 -25.53 -2.60 -9.26
N VAL A 347 -26.71 -3.21 -9.16
CA VAL A 347 -26.92 -4.61 -9.56
C VAL A 347 -26.72 -4.79 -11.07
N GLU A 348 -26.84 -3.73 -11.88
CA GLU A 348 -26.58 -3.75 -13.32
C GLU A 348 -25.12 -3.47 -13.68
N GLN A 349 -24.33 -2.88 -12.77
CA GLN A 349 -22.96 -2.42 -13.02
C GLN A 349 -21.97 -3.10 -12.05
N THR A 350 -21.66 -4.38 -12.26
CA THR A 350 -20.69 -5.09 -11.38
C THR A 350 -19.23 -4.69 -11.58
N GLU A 351 -18.93 -3.99 -12.67
CA GLU A 351 -17.60 -3.41 -12.87
C GLU A 351 -17.51 -2.09 -12.12
N LEU A 352 -16.71 -2.11 -11.04
CA LEU A 352 -16.22 -0.90 -10.43
C LEU A 352 -15.31 -0.20 -11.45
N ASN A 353 -15.84 0.82 -12.11
CA ASN A 353 -15.09 1.64 -13.04
C ASN A 353 -15.48 3.11 -12.85
N PHE A 354 -14.81 4.00 -13.57
CA PHE A 354 -15.07 5.43 -13.39
C PHE A 354 -16.42 5.88 -13.94
N ASP A 355 -16.96 5.19 -14.96
CA ASP A 355 -18.26 5.54 -15.52
C ASP A 355 -19.39 5.30 -14.51
N LEU A 356 -19.22 4.32 -13.62
CA LEU A 356 -20.06 4.15 -12.45
C LEU A 356 -19.98 5.36 -11.50
N LEU A 357 -18.80 5.95 -11.25
CA LEU A 357 -18.72 7.17 -10.43
C LEU A 357 -19.55 8.30 -11.07
N LYS A 358 -19.45 8.45 -12.39
CA LYS A 358 -20.24 9.42 -13.16
C LYS A 358 -21.74 9.13 -13.08
N ALA A 359 -22.14 7.86 -13.16
CA ALA A 359 -23.53 7.42 -13.04
C ALA A 359 -24.12 7.65 -11.63
N LEU A 360 -23.29 7.53 -10.59
CA LEU A 360 -23.62 7.86 -9.20
C LEU A 360 -23.68 9.37 -8.93
N GLY A 361 -23.35 10.21 -9.92
CA GLY A 361 -23.41 11.67 -9.80
C GLY A 361 -22.20 12.28 -9.10
N LEU A 362 -21.07 11.57 -9.05
CA LEU A 362 -19.84 11.99 -8.36
C LEU A 362 -18.97 12.96 -9.18
N ASP A 363 -19.34 13.23 -10.44
CA ASP A 363 -18.77 14.32 -11.23
C ASP A 363 -19.42 15.63 -10.78
N SER A 364 -18.63 16.69 -10.59
CA SER A 364 -19.00 17.96 -9.95
C SER A 364 -20.06 18.81 -10.69
N ASN A 365 -20.73 18.21 -11.68
CA ASN A 365 -21.80 18.82 -12.46
C ASN A 365 -23.14 18.86 -11.70
N SER A 366 -23.76 20.04 -11.69
CA SER A 366 -24.96 20.40 -10.92
C SER A 366 -26.19 19.51 -11.13
N LYS A 367 -26.30 18.78 -12.26
CA LYS A 367 -27.50 18.00 -12.61
C LYS A 367 -27.73 16.73 -11.80
N ASN A 368 -26.74 16.23 -11.03
CA ASN A 368 -26.87 14.99 -10.26
C ASN A 368 -26.61 15.15 -8.74
N GLN A 369 -26.53 16.37 -8.21
CA GLN A 369 -26.20 16.62 -6.80
C GLN A 369 -27.16 15.95 -5.81
N GLU A 370 -28.46 15.89 -6.12
CA GLU A 370 -29.44 15.25 -5.24
C GLU A 370 -29.25 13.72 -5.16
N LYS A 371 -28.93 13.08 -6.29
CA LYS A 371 -28.62 11.64 -6.33
C LYS A 371 -27.34 11.34 -5.55
N PHE A 372 -26.32 12.18 -5.73
CA PHE A 372 -25.07 12.05 -4.98
C PHE A 372 -25.31 12.20 -3.48
N LYS A 373 -26.09 13.20 -3.05
CA LYS A 373 -26.43 13.40 -1.64
C LYS A 373 -27.20 12.20 -1.05
N LYS A 374 -28.13 11.59 -1.81
CA LYS A 374 -28.83 10.37 -1.39
C LYS A 374 -27.87 9.19 -1.23
N PHE A 375 -26.97 8.99 -2.20
CA PHE A 375 -25.93 7.96 -2.14
C PHE A 375 -24.98 8.18 -0.95
N GLN A 376 -24.49 9.40 -0.77
CA GLN A 376 -23.63 9.82 0.34
C GLN A 376 -24.28 9.55 1.70
N ASN A 377 -25.54 9.93 1.88
CA ASN A 377 -26.27 9.67 3.13
C ASN A 377 -26.40 8.17 3.40
N ARG A 378 -26.66 7.36 2.36
CA ARG A 378 -26.83 5.92 2.50
C ARG A 378 -25.50 5.22 2.78
N ILE A 379 -24.42 5.53 2.06
CA ILE A 379 -23.12 4.92 2.35
C ILE A 379 -22.64 5.28 3.77
N PHE A 380 -22.91 6.51 4.24
CA PHE A 380 -22.64 6.90 5.64
C PHE A 380 -23.53 6.20 6.66
N SER A 381 -24.78 5.87 6.33
CA SER A 381 -25.61 5.07 7.25
C SER A 381 -25.07 3.66 7.44
N TYR A 382 -24.40 3.07 6.44
CA TYR A 382 -23.71 1.79 6.61
C TYR A 382 -22.48 1.91 7.52
N PHE A 383 -21.72 2.99 7.39
CA PHE A 383 -20.55 3.24 8.22
C PHE A 383 -20.86 3.40 9.72
N GLY A 384 -22.07 3.81 10.09
CA GLY A 384 -22.56 3.93 11.47
C GLY A 384 -22.83 2.61 12.22
N GLY A 385 -21.94 1.62 12.11
CA GLY A 385 -22.01 0.33 12.83
C GLY A 385 -22.78 -0.78 12.11
N HIS A 386 -23.56 -0.46 11.09
CA HIS A 386 -24.29 -1.47 10.31
C HIS A 386 -23.35 -2.35 9.47
N ALA A 387 -22.32 -1.75 8.85
CA ALA A 387 -21.25 -2.48 8.17
C ALA A 387 -20.53 -3.46 9.10
N GLU A 388 -20.19 -3.01 10.30
CA GLU A 388 -19.58 -3.85 11.33
C GLU A 388 -20.49 -5.01 11.72
N ARG A 389 -21.78 -4.75 11.94
CA ARG A 389 -22.77 -5.78 12.24
C ARG A 389 -22.84 -6.84 11.14
N LEU A 390 -22.92 -6.43 9.86
CA LEU A 390 -22.96 -7.35 8.73
C LEU A 390 -21.69 -8.21 8.63
N ILE A 391 -20.51 -7.60 8.82
CA ILE A 391 -19.23 -8.33 8.81
C ILE A 391 -19.18 -9.34 9.96
N ASN A 392 -19.60 -8.95 11.16
CA ASN A 392 -19.63 -9.84 12.32
C ASN A 392 -20.63 -10.99 12.14
N ARG A 393 -21.81 -10.73 11.54
CA ARG A 393 -22.80 -11.77 11.19
C ARG A 393 -22.25 -12.75 10.17
N LEU A 394 -21.60 -12.25 9.11
CA LEU A 394 -20.93 -13.11 8.14
C LEU A 394 -19.89 -14.00 8.84
N LEU A 395 -19.04 -13.42 9.68
CA LEU A 395 -18.02 -14.16 10.42
C LEU A 395 -18.63 -15.22 11.33
N ALA A 396 -19.69 -14.90 12.07
CA ALA A 396 -20.40 -15.86 12.92
C ALA A 396 -21.03 -17.00 12.11
N LEU A 397 -21.50 -16.71 10.90
CA LEU A 397 -22.10 -17.72 10.03
C LEU A 397 -21.05 -18.68 9.49
N ILE A 398 -19.90 -18.15 9.07
CA ILE A 398 -18.86 -18.94 8.40
C ILE A 398 -17.79 -19.49 9.36
N GLN A 399 -17.75 -19.04 10.61
CA GLN A 399 -16.82 -19.49 11.65
C GLN A 399 -17.56 -19.84 12.95
N ARG A 400 -17.33 -21.05 13.47
CA ARG A 400 -17.71 -21.47 14.83
C ARG A 400 -16.46 -21.93 15.57
N GLY A 401 -16.00 -21.10 16.51
CA GLY A 401 -14.76 -21.35 17.24
C GLY A 401 -13.54 -21.45 16.32
N ASP A 402 -12.53 -22.23 16.73
CA ASP A 402 -11.29 -22.42 15.96
C ASP A 402 -11.34 -23.66 15.04
N THR A 403 -12.38 -24.49 15.13
CA THR A 403 -12.42 -25.83 14.50
C THR A 403 -13.60 -26.09 13.56
N GLU A 404 -14.66 -25.28 13.59
CA GLU A 404 -15.85 -25.48 12.74
C GLU A 404 -16.08 -24.31 11.76
N GLY A 405 -16.34 -24.62 10.49
CA GLY A 405 -16.55 -23.61 9.44
C GLY A 405 -15.33 -23.40 8.52
N LEU A 406 -15.23 -22.23 7.90
CA LEU A 406 -14.13 -21.90 7.01
C LEU A 406 -12.85 -21.57 7.80
N PRO A 407 -11.71 -22.22 7.49
CA PRO A 407 -10.42 -21.89 8.09
C PRO A 407 -10.09 -20.40 7.97
N ILE A 408 -9.59 -19.80 9.06
CA ILE A 408 -9.22 -18.38 9.11
C ILE A 408 -8.28 -17.97 7.96
N VAL A 409 -7.37 -18.88 7.58
CA VAL A 409 -6.37 -18.67 6.53
C VAL A 409 -6.98 -18.60 5.12
N MET A 410 -8.22 -19.07 4.96
CA MET A 410 -8.95 -18.98 3.70
C MET A 410 -9.66 -17.65 3.53
N LEU A 411 -10.04 -16.95 4.61
CA LEU A 411 -10.87 -15.74 4.51
C LEU A 411 -10.27 -14.67 3.58
N PRO A 412 -8.98 -14.30 3.70
CA PRO A 412 -8.39 -13.27 2.83
C PRO A 412 -8.24 -13.72 1.37
N ARG A 413 -8.51 -14.99 1.05
CA ARG A 413 -8.43 -15.56 -0.29
C ARG A 413 -9.80 -15.71 -0.96
N LEU A 414 -10.89 -15.44 -0.26
CA LEU A 414 -12.23 -15.46 -0.83
C LEU A 414 -12.39 -14.28 -1.80
N ARG A 415 -12.96 -14.54 -2.98
CA ARG A 415 -13.15 -13.50 -4.00
C ARG A 415 -14.38 -12.67 -3.67
N SER A 416 -14.46 -11.45 -4.23
CA SER A 416 -15.65 -10.60 -4.07
C SER A 416 -16.94 -11.27 -4.46
N ARG A 417 -16.92 -12.12 -5.49
CA ARG A 417 -18.10 -12.88 -5.91
C ARG A 417 -18.57 -13.93 -4.88
N THR A 418 -17.68 -14.37 -3.98
CA THR A 418 -17.96 -15.38 -2.98
C THR A 418 -18.64 -14.78 -1.75
N TRP A 419 -18.20 -13.61 -1.30
CA TRP A 419 -18.69 -13.02 -0.05
C TRP A 419 -19.75 -11.94 -0.25
N LEU A 420 -19.76 -11.24 -1.39
CA LEU A 420 -20.67 -10.11 -1.62
C LEU A 420 -22.15 -10.53 -1.73
N PRO A 421 -22.51 -11.66 -2.38
CA PRO A 421 -23.89 -12.14 -2.37
C PRO A 421 -24.38 -12.47 -0.95
N VAL A 422 -23.51 -13.05 -0.11
CA VAL A 422 -23.84 -13.39 1.27
C VAL A 422 -24.05 -12.12 2.10
N LEU A 423 -23.18 -11.12 1.97
CA LEU A 423 -23.37 -9.82 2.64
C LEU A 423 -24.66 -9.12 2.18
N SER A 424 -24.96 -9.16 0.87
CA SER A 424 -26.18 -8.56 0.34
C SER A 424 -27.44 -9.27 0.83
N TRP A 425 -27.40 -10.59 1.02
CA TRP A 425 -28.51 -11.33 1.61
C TRP A 425 -28.68 -11.01 3.10
N LEU A 426 -27.59 -10.95 3.87
CA LEU A 426 -27.64 -10.57 5.29
C LEU A 426 -28.21 -9.17 5.49
N ASP A 427 -27.90 -8.23 4.59
CA ASP A 427 -28.46 -6.88 4.57
C ASP A 427 -29.98 -6.89 4.32
N VAL A 428 -30.46 -7.74 3.41
CA VAL A 428 -31.92 -7.93 3.18
C VAL A 428 -32.60 -8.50 4.41
N LEU A 429 -31.99 -9.48 5.09
CA LEU A 429 -32.52 -10.03 6.35
C LEU A 429 -32.58 -8.98 7.47
N ASP A 430 -31.50 -8.20 7.64
CA ASP A 430 -31.44 -7.10 8.62
C ASP A 430 -32.58 -6.10 8.39
N GLN A 431 -32.80 -5.72 7.12
CA GLN A 431 -33.84 -4.75 6.74
C GLN A 431 -35.25 -5.30 6.95
N ALA A 432 -35.44 -6.61 6.81
CA ALA A 432 -36.71 -7.28 7.00
C ALA A 432 -36.97 -7.68 8.47
N GLY A 433 -36.02 -7.46 9.38
CA GLY A 433 -36.14 -7.81 10.81
C GLY A 433 -36.01 -9.31 11.11
N HIS A 434 -35.45 -10.08 10.19
CA HIS A 434 -35.31 -11.54 10.25
C HIS A 434 -33.91 -11.96 10.74
N ASP A 435 -33.42 -11.32 11.80
CA ASP A 435 -32.02 -11.46 12.25
C ASP A 435 -31.65 -12.89 12.67
N ALA A 436 -32.61 -13.64 13.23
CA ALA A 436 -32.44 -15.00 13.73
C ALA A 436 -32.43 -16.09 12.63
N ASP A 437 -32.91 -15.76 11.42
CA ASP A 437 -33.14 -16.76 10.37
C ASP A 437 -31.85 -17.14 9.61
N ALA A 438 -30.78 -16.35 9.76
CA ALA A 438 -29.55 -16.57 9.01
C ALA A 438 -28.89 -17.93 9.29
N GLU A 439 -29.00 -18.43 10.53
CA GLU A 439 -28.40 -19.71 10.94
C GLU A 439 -29.02 -20.90 10.19
N ASN A 440 -30.31 -20.82 9.84
CA ASN A 440 -31.02 -21.87 9.10
C ASN A 440 -30.43 -22.07 7.69
N HIS A 441 -29.71 -21.08 7.16
CA HIS A 441 -29.08 -21.12 5.85
C HIS A 441 -27.56 -21.31 5.91
N ARG A 442 -26.98 -21.54 7.10
CA ARG A 442 -25.53 -21.67 7.28
C ARG A 442 -24.91 -22.72 6.35
N GLU A 443 -25.54 -23.88 6.25
CA GLU A 443 -25.05 -24.95 5.39
C GLU A 443 -25.06 -24.56 3.90
N ALA A 444 -26.13 -23.90 3.44
CA ALA A 444 -26.23 -23.42 2.06
C ALA A 444 -25.15 -22.37 1.76
N VAL A 445 -24.89 -21.45 2.70
CA VAL A 445 -23.83 -20.45 2.57
C VAL A 445 -22.44 -21.09 2.52
N LEU A 446 -22.13 -22.02 3.42
CA LEU A 446 -20.84 -22.70 3.41
C LEU A 446 -20.61 -23.52 2.13
N ARG A 447 -21.63 -24.25 1.68
CA ARG A 447 -21.57 -25.00 0.41
C ARG A 447 -21.34 -24.08 -0.77
N PHE A 448 -22.05 -22.95 -0.84
CA PHE A 448 -21.83 -21.93 -1.87
C PHE A 448 -20.39 -21.40 -1.83
N MET A 449 -19.91 -20.96 -0.67
CA MET A 449 -18.57 -20.38 -0.53
C MET A 449 -17.45 -21.36 -0.87
N LEU A 450 -17.56 -22.62 -0.45
CA LEU A 450 -16.58 -23.66 -0.77
C LEU A 450 -16.62 -24.02 -2.25
N THR A 451 -17.82 -24.13 -2.83
CA THR A 451 -17.99 -24.45 -4.25
C THR A 451 -17.39 -23.34 -5.11
N ASP A 452 -17.73 -22.09 -4.83
CA ASP A 452 -17.17 -20.94 -5.53
C ASP A 452 -15.69 -20.69 -5.20
N HIS A 453 -15.14 -21.17 -4.09
CA HIS A 453 -13.70 -21.02 -3.85
C HIS A 453 -12.87 -22.06 -4.61
N PHE A 454 -13.28 -23.33 -4.59
CA PHE A 454 -12.46 -24.46 -5.06
C PHE A 454 -12.75 -24.92 -6.48
N PHE A 455 -13.99 -24.81 -6.96
CA PHE A 455 -14.43 -25.49 -8.19
C PHE A 455 -14.77 -24.53 -9.33
N SER A 456 -14.63 -23.24 -9.08
CA SER A 456 -15.04 -22.16 -9.97
C SER A 456 -13.93 -21.76 -10.95
N GLU A 457 -13.67 -22.59 -11.95
CA GLU A 457 -12.92 -22.19 -13.14
C GLU A 457 -13.81 -21.42 -14.14
N TRP A 458 -14.50 -20.37 -13.68
CA TRP A 458 -15.32 -19.52 -14.54
C TRP A 458 -14.40 -18.68 -15.45
N ARG A 459 -14.08 -19.18 -16.64
CA ARG A 459 -13.07 -18.58 -17.52
C ARG A 459 -13.56 -17.34 -18.30
N LYS A 460 -14.86 -17.00 -18.22
CA LYS A 460 -15.47 -15.74 -18.71
C LYS A 460 -16.73 -15.41 -17.90
N GLY A 461 -17.05 -14.11 -17.74
CA GLY A 461 -18.33 -13.66 -17.17
C GLY A 461 -18.40 -13.53 -15.63
N GLU A 462 -17.27 -13.46 -14.90
CA GLU A 462 -17.28 -13.34 -13.43
C GLU A 462 -18.19 -12.20 -12.90
N ASN A 463 -18.26 -11.11 -13.67
CA ASN A 463 -19.08 -9.96 -13.36
C ASN A 463 -20.58 -10.21 -13.63
N GLU A 464 -20.94 -10.98 -14.65
CA GLU A 464 -22.33 -11.28 -15.02
C GLU A 464 -22.94 -12.27 -14.05
N LEU A 465 -22.19 -13.33 -13.70
CA LEU A 465 -22.59 -14.28 -12.67
C LEU A 465 -22.78 -13.59 -11.31
N LEU A 466 -21.87 -12.67 -10.93
CA LEU A 466 -22.05 -11.88 -9.72
C LEU A 466 -23.32 -11.01 -9.77
N ARG A 467 -23.69 -10.45 -10.92
CA ARG A 467 -24.97 -9.70 -11.07
C ARG A 467 -26.16 -10.62 -10.82
N ALA A 468 -26.18 -11.77 -11.48
CA ALA A 468 -27.25 -12.74 -11.36
C ALA A 468 -27.40 -13.21 -9.91
N MET A 469 -26.29 -13.53 -9.23
CA MET A 469 -26.27 -13.87 -7.80
C MET A 469 -26.82 -12.74 -6.93
N LEU A 470 -26.42 -11.49 -7.16
CA LEU A 470 -26.92 -10.34 -6.40
C LEU A 470 -28.42 -10.07 -6.64
N GLN A 471 -28.92 -10.30 -7.85
CA GLN A 471 -30.35 -10.21 -8.13
C GLN A 471 -31.13 -11.30 -7.42
N LEU A 472 -30.60 -12.52 -7.42
CA LEU A 472 -31.24 -13.68 -6.81
C LEU A 472 -31.41 -13.48 -5.30
N VAL A 473 -30.33 -13.10 -4.60
CA VAL A 473 -30.38 -12.89 -3.14
C VAL A 473 -31.22 -11.69 -2.70
N LYS A 474 -31.40 -10.68 -3.56
CA LYS A 474 -32.25 -9.52 -3.26
C LYS A 474 -33.74 -9.79 -3.42
N LYS A 475 -34.13 -10.84 -4.14
CA LYS A 475 -35.53 -11.19 -4.43
C LYS A 475 -36.16 -12.09 -3.37
N GLY A 476 -35.38 -12.74 -2.51
CA GLY A 476 -35.87 -13.73 -1.56
C GLY A 476 -35.36 -13.52 -0.13
N GLY A 477 -36.18 -13.85 0.87
CA GLY A 477 -35.76 -13.89 2.28
C GLY A 477 -34.86 -15.08 2.62
N SER A 478 -34.84 -16.12 1.79
CA SER A 478 -33.98 -17.30 1.93
C SER A 478 -32.67 -17.13 1.16
N PHE A 479 -31.56 -17.65 1.70
CA PHE A 479 -30.35 -17.79 0.89
C PHE A 479 -30.59 -18.85 -0.20
N PRO A 480 -30.22 -18.61 -1.48
CA PRO A 480 -30.47 -19.56 -2.54
C PRO A 480 -29.71 -20.87 -2.33
N SER A 481 -30.31 -21.96 -2.79
CA SER A 481 -29.68 -23.27 -2.84
C SER A 481 -28.58 -23.32 -3.91
N LEU A 482 -27.66 -24.29 -3.78
CA LEU A 482 -26.62 -24.49 -4.77
C LEU A 482 -27.19 -24.72 -6.18
N ARG A 483 -28.30 -25.46 -6.27
CA ARG A 483 -29.00 -25.73 -7.53
C ARG A 483 -29.53 -24.45 -8.18
N GLU A 484 -30.09 -23.54 -7.41
CA GLU A 484 -30.55 -22.24 -7.94
C GLU A 484 -29.39 -21.38 -8.44
N PHE A 485 -28.19 -21.52 -7.87
CA PHE A 485 -26.98 -20.88 -8.39
C PHE A 485 -26.46 -21.56 -9.66
N GLU A 486 -26.54 -22.89 -9.76
CA GLU A 486 -26.16 -23.68 -10.95
C GLU A 486 -27.13 -23.48 -12.13
N GLU A 487 -28.39 -23.19 -11.84
CA GLU A 487 -29.43 -22.91 -12.85
C GLU A 487 -29.38 -21.48 -13.42
N LEU A 488 -28.47 -20.63 -12.93
CA LEU A 488 -28.26 -19.30 -13.50
C LEU A 488 -27.76 -19.42 -14.97
N PRO A 489 -28.37 -18.71 -15.93
CA PRO A 489 -27.98 -18.79 -17.34
C PRO A 489 -26.49 -18.55 -17.58
N GLU A 490 -25.88 -17.67 -16.79
CA GLU A 490 -24.47 -17.32 -16.81
C GLU A 490 -23.56 -18.40 -16.20
N ALA A 491 -24.11 -19.27 -15.33
CA ALA A 491 -23.42 -20.44 -14.77
C ALA A 491 -23.46 -21.64 -15.73
N GLN A 492 -24.49 -21.75 -16.57
CA GLN A 492 -24.68 -22.87 -17.52
C GLN A 492 -23.89 -22.72 -18.83
N GLN A 493 -23.35 -21.54 -19.12
CA GLN A 493 -22.58 -21.27 -20.34
C GLN A 493 -21.11 -21.75 -20.28
N ASN A 494 -20.69 -22.46 -19.22
CA ASN A 494 -19.33 -22.99 -19.07
C ASN A 494 -19.33 -24.49 -18.78
#